data_AF-A0A9D6RM80-F1
#
_entry.id   AF-A0A9D6RM80-F1
#
_cell.length_a   1.000
_cell.length_b   1.000
_cell.length_c   1.000
_cell.angle_alpha   90.00
_cell.angle_beta   90.00
_cell.angle_gamma   90.00
#
_symmetry.space_group_name_H-M   'P 1'
#
loop_
_entity.id
_entity.type
_entity.pdbx_description
1 polymer ?
#
loop_
_entity_poly.entity_id
_entity_poly.type
_entity_poly.pdbx_seq_one_letter_code
_entity_poly.pdbx_strand_id
1 'polypeptide(L)' 'MTRTTLSLPEELLQRLRVLAAERGTSMAALIREAIEEKVGSQRRPPRSLGIGASGLSDTARRSGEERPEPRSWR' A
#
# COMPACT_ATOMS: atom_id res chain seq x y z
N MET A 1 -13.38 -3.56 -14.02
CA MET A 1 -12.52 -2.40 -14.39
C MET A 1 -13.41 -1.22 -14.70
N THR A 2 -13.00 -0.01 -14.33
CA THR A 2 -13.72 1.24 -14.62
C THR A 2 -12.94 2.05 -15.64
N ARG A 3 -13.61 2.66 -16.63
CA ARG A 3 -12.96 3.50 -17.64
C ARG A 3 -12.79 4.91 -17.09
N THR A 4 -11.55 5.40 -17.10
CA THR A 4 -11.21 6.77 -16.69
C THR A 4 -10.52 7.45 -17.86
N THR A 5 -11.01 8.61 -18.27
CA THR A 5 -10.35 9.49 -19.25
C THR A 5 -9.52 10.51 -18.48
N LEU A 6 -8.24 10.64 -18.83
CA LEU A 6 -7.30 11.59 -18.24
C LEU A 6 -6.69 12.45 -19.35
N SER A 7 -6.51 13.73 -19.08
CA SER A 7 -5.73 14.62 -19.95
C SER A 7 -4.28 14.62 -19.50
N LEU A 8 -3.36 14.43 -20.44
CA LEU A 8 -1.92 14.43 -20.20
C LEU A 8 -1.26 15.47 -21.11
N PRO A 9 -0.16 16.11 -20.70
CA PRO A 9 0.67 16.88 -21.61
C PRO A 9 1.18 16.00 -22.76
N GLU A 10 1.23 16.54 -23.98
CA GLU A 10 1.64 15.80 -25.18
C GLU A 10 3.04 15.17 -25.01
N GLU A 11 3.99 15.93 -24.47
CA GLU A 11 5.35 15.47 -24.20
C GLU A 11 5.38 14.25 -23.26
N LEU A 12 4.49 14.21 -22.26
CA LEU A 12 4.39 13.09 -21.34
C LEU A 12 3.80 11.86 -22.04
N LEU A 13 2.80 12.05 -22.89
CA LEU A 13 2.21 10.99 -23.69
C LEU A 13 3.25 10.36 -24.62
N GLN A 14 4.06 11.18 -25.28
CA GLN A 14 5.12 10.71 -26.18
C GLN A 14 6.17 9.88 -25.44
N ARG A 15 6.62 10.35 -24.27
CA ARG A 15 7.55 9.59 -23.42
C ARG A 15 6.97 8.26 -22.93
N LEU A 16 5.68 8.24 -22.58
CA LEU A 16 4.98 7.02 -22.19
C LEU A 16 4.93 5.98 -23.33
N ARG A 17 4.74 6.42 -24.58
CA ARG A 17 4.75 5.54 -25.75
C ARG A 17 6.13 4.91 -25.98
N VAL A 18 7.19 5.71 -25.89
CA VAL A 18 8.56 5.22 -26.02
C VAL A 18 8.86 4.19 -24.93
N LEU A 19 8.55 4.52 -23.67
CA LEU A 19 8.77 3.61 -22.54
C LEU A 19 7.98 2.30 -22.67
N ALA A 20 6.74 2.36 -23.16
CA ALA A 20 5.92 1.18 -23.42
C ALA A 20 6.56 0.28 -24.48
N ALA A 21 7.06 0.87 -25.57
CA ALA A 21 7.75 0.15 -26.63
C ALA A 21 9.05 -0.49 -26.14
N GLU A 22 9.88 0.24 -25.40
CA GLU A 22 11.13 -0.25 -24.82
C GLU A 22 10.91 -1.43 -23.86
N ARG A 23 9.85 -1.37 -23.04
CA ARG A 23 9.50 -2.44 -22.09
C ARG A 23 8.69 -3.59 -22.72
N GLY A 24 8.31 -3.50 -24.00
CA GLY A 24 7.47 -4.49 -24.66
C GLY A 24 6.09 -4.67 -24.01
N THR A 25 5.54 -3.60 -23.42
CA THR A 25 4.27 -3.63 -22.70
C THR A 25 3.29 -2.58 -23.24
N SER A 26 2.04 -2.62 -22.79
CA SER A 26 1.05 -1.62 -23.17
C SER A 26 1.17 -0.35 -22.31
N MET A 27 0.85 0.81 -22.90
CA MET A 27 0.75 2.07 -22.16
C MET A 27 -0.25 1.99 -20.99
N ALA A 28 -1.34 1.25 -21.16
CA ALA A 28 -2.33 1.03 -20.10
C ALA A 28 -1.76 0.21 -18.93
N ALA A 29 -0.86 -0.75 -19.19
CA ALA A 29 -0.18 -1.50 -18.16
C ALA A 29 0.77 -0.61 -17.36
N LEU A 30 1.57 0.24 -18.04
CA LEU A 30 2.44 1.21 -17.37
C LEU A 30 1.68 2.23 -16.52
N ILE A 31 0.57 2.77 -17.04
CA ILE A 31 -0.25 3.71 -16.29
C ILE A 31 -0.85 3.03 -15.05
N ARG A 32 -1.29 1.77 -15.17
CA ARG A 32 -1.78 1.00 -14.02
C ARG A 32 -0.69 0.77 -12.99
N GLU A 33 0.49 0.30 -13.40
CA GLU A 33 1.66 0.08 -12.54
C GLU A 33 2.00 1.34 -11.75
N ALA A 34 2.10 2.48 -12.44
CA ALA A 34 2.43 3.76 -11.82
C ALA A 34 1.35 4.24 -10.82
N ILE A 35 0.06 4.02 -11.12
CA ILE A 35 -1.04 4.35 -10.20
C ILE A 35 -0.99 3.44 -8.97
N GLU A 36 -0.78 2.14 -9.15
CA GLU A 36 -0.71 1.16 -8.06
C GLU A 36 0.48 1.45 -7.13
N GLU A 37 1.65 1.75 -7.70
CA GLU A 37 2.84 2.17 -6.94
C GLU A 37 2.58 3.47 -6.16
N LYS A 38 1.94 4.46 -6.80
CA LYS A 38 1.65 5.74 -6.14
C LYS A 38 0.65 5.62 -5.01
N VAL A 39 -0.38 4.79 -5.19
CA VAL A 39 -1.39 4.53 -4.14
C VAL A 39 -0.79 3.67 -3.02
N GLY A 40 0.03 2.67 -3.36
CA GLY A 40 0.70 1.81 -2.39
C GLY A 40 1.69 2.57 -1.51
N SER A 41 2.50 3.45 -2.10
CA SER A 41 3.45 4.32 -1.40
C SER A 41 2.78 5.42 -0.57
N GLN A 42 1.54 5.79 -0.88
CA GLN A 42 0.74 6.73 -0.07
C GLN A 42 0.08 6.10 1.16
N ARG A 43 0.26 4.80 1.43
CA ARG A 43 -0.15 4.23 2.73
C ARG A 43 0.56 4.99 3.84
N ARG A 44 -0.23 5.81 4.55
CA ARG A 44 0.23 6.49 5.77
C ARG A 44 0.84 5.44 6.69
N PRO A 45 2.02 5.68 7.28
CA PRO A 45 2.52 4.80 8.31
C PRO A 45 1.44 4.66 9.39
N PRO A 46 1.31 3.47 10.03
CA PRO A 46 0.38 3.31 11.13
C PRO A 46 0.59 4.44 12.13
N ARG A 47 -0.51 5.15 12.47
CA ARG A 47 -0.47 6.40 13.25
C ARG A 47 0.10 6.23 14.67
N SER A 48 0.29 5.00 15.10
CA SER A 48 0.87 4.63 16.38
C SER A 48 2.19 3.91 16.13
N LEU A 49 3.29 4.59 16.46
CA LEU A 49 4.57 3.92 16.69
C LEU A 49 4.34 2.85 17.77
N GLY A 50 4.56 1.58 17.44
CA GLY A 50 4.47 0.48 18.39
C GLY A 50 3.20 -0.39 18.34
N ILE A 51 2.18 -0.08 17.53
CA ILE A 51 1.11 -1.06 17.27
C ILE A 51 1.71 -2.26 16.53
N GLY A 52 1.68 -3.43 17.19
CA GLY A 52 2.25 -4.68 16.68
C GLY A 52 3.73 -4.91 16.99
N ALA A 53 4.43 -3.95 17.60
CA ALA A 53 5.85 -4.12 17.95
C ALA A 53 6.09 -4.95 19.22
N SER A 54 5.02 -5.33 19.93
CA SER A 54 5.09 -6.12 21.17
C SER A 54 5.40 -7.60 20.95
N GLY A 55 5.40 -8.09 19.71
CA GLY A 55 5.60 -9.52 19.39
C GLY A 55 4.45 -10.43 19.84
N LEU A 56 3.38 -9.86 20.41
CA LEU A 56 2.20 -10.58 20.88
C LEU A 56 1.17 -10.65 19.75
N SER A 57 1.04 -11.82 19.13
CA SER A 57 -0.10 -12.17 18.29
C SER A 57 -1.26 -12.71 19.16
N ASP A 58 -2.49 -12.63 18.65
CA ASP A 58 -3.69 -13.24 19.25
C ASP A 58 -4.16 -12.68 20.61
N THR A 59 -3.79 -11.46 20.98
CA THR A 59 -4.29 -10.78 22.19
C THR A 59 -5.82 -10.71 22.23
N ALA A 60 -6.47 -10.51 21.08
CA ALA A 60 -7.93 -10.46 20.97
C ALA A 60 -8.62 -11.81 21.22
N ARG A 61 -7.96 -12.94 20.95
CA ARG A 61 -8.49 -14.29 21.24
C ARG A 61 -8.34 -14.58 22.74
N ARG A 62 -7.15 -14.32 23.28
CA ARG A 62 -6.81 -14.63 24.68
C ARG A 62 -7.57 -13.75 25.69
N SER A 63 -7.94 -12.52 25.34
CA SER A 63 -8.69 -11.64 26.24
C SER A 63 -10.07 -12.17 26.65
N GLY A 64 -10.68 -13.05 25.84
CA GLY A 64 -11.97 -13.67 26.16
C GLY A 64 -11.86 -14.96 26.98
N GLU A 65 -10.71 -15.63 26.93
CA GLU A 65 -10.49 -16.96 27.53
C GLU A 65 -9.64 -16.90 28.80
N GLU A 66 -8.74 -15.92 28.89
CA GLU A 66 -7.70 -15.85 29.92
C GLU A 66 -7.82 -14.53 30.68
N ARG A 67 -8.02 -14.61 32.00
CA ARG A 67 -7.98 -13.43 32.87
C ARG A 67 -6.52 -13.02 33.03
N PRO A 68 -6.11 -11.82 32.58
CA PRO A 68 -4.72 -11.40 32.71
C PRO A 68 -4.37 -11.24 34.19
N GLU A 69 -3.33 -11.95 34.65
CA GLU A 69 -2.77 -11.71 35.97
C GLU A 69 -1.98 -10.38 35.94
N PRO A 70 -2.31 -9.42 36.81
CA PRO A 70 -1.56 -8.19 36.90
C PRO A 70 -0.14 -8.51 37.37
N ARG A 71 0.86 -7.94 36.68
CA ARG A 71 2.24 -8.03 37.15
C ARG A 71 2.33 -7.39 38.53
N SER A 72 3.02 -8.06 39.45
CA SER A 72 3.31 -7.49 40.76
C SER A 72 4.19 -6.25 40.58
N TRP A 73 3.80 -5.16 41.22
CA TRP A 73 4.58 -3.94 41.23
C TRP A 73 5.74 -4.14 42.20
N ARG A 74 6.90 -4.55 41.67
CA ARG A 74 8.20 -4.52 42.34
C ARG A 74 9.24 -3.96 41.38
#